data_AF-A0A210QLK7-F1
#
_entry.id   AF-A0A210QLK7-F1
#
_cell.length_a   1.000
_cell.length_b   1.000
_cell.length_c   1.000
_cell.angle_alpha   90.00
_cell.angle_beta   90.00
_cell.angle_gamma   90.00
#
_symmetry.space_group_name_H-M   'P 1'
#
loop_
_entity.id
_entity.type
_entity.pdbx_description
1 polymer ?
#
loop_
_entity_poly.entity_id
_entity_poly.type
_entity_poly.pdbx_seq_one_letter_code
_entity_poly.pdbx_strand_id
1 'polypeptide(L)'
;MAYSFSQTDIDRFKECFFYYARKGNIASKEELGYIMQSLGYSPTPEEVTKYFTTYSKNSNNIDFASFLEAMHDHSKVENVDKELLNAFVAHDQEKRGYVQASEVRNILMKIGVKLSRGEVDALFRETKVAPGGQIRYHEFLKTLLMPVPDY
;
A
#
# COMPACT_ATOMS: atom_id res chain seq x y z
N MET A 1 -9.27 9.76 -19.67
CA MET A 1 -9.38 10.59 -18.46
C MET A 1 -8.24 10.21 -17.55
N ALA A 2 -7.25 11.08 -17.39
CA ALA A 2 -5.96 10.75 -16.78
C ALA A 2 -5.98 11.14 -15.29
N TYR A 3 -6.13 10.16 -14.41
CA TYR A 3 -5.80 10.31 -13.00
C TYR A 3 -4.39 9.79 -12.76
N SER A 4 -3.65 10.59 -12.00
CA SER A 4 -2.21 10.83 -12.10
C SER A 4 -1.41 9.90 -11.20
N PHE A 5 -1.22 8.66 -11.63
CA PHE A 5 -0.01 7.94 -11.23
C PHE A 5 1.20 8.71 -11.78
N SER A 6 2.28 8.83 -11.01
CA SER A 6 3.51 9.40 -11.56
C SER A 6 4.01 8.53 -12.71
N GLN A 7 4.84 9.08 -13.59
CA GLN A 7 5.43 8.28 -14.67
C GLN A 7 6.18 7.06 -14.11
N THR A 8 6.86 7.25 -12.98
CA THR A 8 7.56 6.19 -12.23
C THR A 8 6.60 5.09 -11.74
N ASP A 9 5.42 5.46 -11.23
CA ASP A 9 4.42 4.48 -10.77
C ASP A 9 3.82 3.70 -11.95
N ILE A 10 3.54 4.40 -13.06
CA ILE A 10 3.04 3.76 -14.29
C ILE A 10 4.08 2.77 -14.82
N ASP A 11 5.36 3.13 -14.81
CA ASP A 11 6.44 2.25 -15.27
C ASP A 11 6.57 1.02 -14.37
N ARG A 12 6.51 1.19 -13.03
CA ARG A 12 6.47 0.08 -12.07
C ARG A 12 5.27 -0.85 -12.28
N PHE A 13 4.08 -0.26 -12.45
CA PHE A 13 2.85 -1.01 -12.71
C PHE A 13 2.95 -1.79 -14.00
N LYS A 14 3.53 -1.19 -15.05
CA LYS A 14 3.74 -1.82 -16.34
C LYS A 14 4.71 -3.00 -16.23
N GLU A 15 5.84 -2.83 -15.56
CA GLU A 15 6.81 -3.92 -15.33
C GLU A 15 6.19 -5.10 -14.58
N CYS A 16 5.52 -4.84 -13.44
CA CYS A 16 4.85 -5.89 -12.69
C CYS A 16 3.72 -6.55 -13.48
N PHE A 17 2.90 -5.76 -14.18
CA PHE A 17 1.82 -6.28 -15.00
C PHE A 17 2.34 -7.25 -16.04
N PHE A 18 3.34 -6.87 -16.86
CA PHE A 18 3.86 -7.75 -17.91
C PHE A 18 4.67 -8.94 -17.38
N TYR A 19 5.20 -8.85 -16.16
CA TYR A 19 5.87 -9.97 -15.50
C TYR A 19 4.89 -11.13 -15.23
N TYR A 20 3.68 -10.82 -14.71
CA TYR A 20 2.65 -11.81 -14.41
C TYR A 20 1.72 -12.08 -15.61
N ALA A 21 1.17 -11.02 -16.23
CA ALA A 21 0.27 -11.07 -17.37
C ALA A 21 1.04 -11.13 -18.71
N ARG A 22 1.80 -12.21 -18.93
CA ARG A 22 2.65 -12.38 -20.13
C ARG A 22 1.90 -12.32 -21.46
N LYS A 23 0.58 -12.58 -21.44
CA LYS A 23 -0.30 -12.50 -22.61
C LYS A 23 -0.82 -11.08 -22.87
N GLY A 24 -0.40 -10.09 -22.07
CA GLY A 24 -0.84 -8.69 -22.15
C GLY A 24 -2.21 -8.43 -21.51
N ASN A 25 -2.77 -9.42 -20.81
CA ASN A 25 -4.02 -9.28 -20.06
C ASN A 25 -4.00 -10.21 -18.84
N ILE A 26 -4.71 -9.81 -17.80
CA ILE A 26 -4.95 -10.59 -16.59
C ILE A 26 -6.18 -11.47 -16.85
N ALA A 27 -5.99 -12.78 -16.81
CA ALA A 27 -7.02 -13.76 -17.14
C ALA A 27 -7.67 -14.39 -15.90
N SER A 28 -7.11 -14.17 -14.71
CA SER A 28 -7.68 -14.70 -13.47
C SER A 28 -7.61 -13.73 -12.29
N LYS A 29 -8.44 -14.00 -11.29
CA LYS A 29 -8.46 -13.25 -10.03
C LYS A 29 -7.15 -13.40 -9.27
N GLU A 30 -6.56 -14.60 -9.33
CA GLU A 30 -5.28 -14.91 -8.68
C GLU A 30 -4.15 -14.08 -9.28
N GLU A 31 -4.09 -13.96 -10.61
CA GLU A 31 -3.12 -13.08 -11.29
C GLU A 31 -3.29 -11.62 -10.86
N LEU A 32 -4.52 -11.11 -10.80
CA LEU A 32 -4.79 -9.75 -10.32
C LEU A 32 -4.29 -9.58 -8.88
N GLY A 33 -4.61 -10.51 -7.99
CA GLY A 33 -4.19 -10.47 -6.59
C GLY A 33 -2.67 -10.50 -6.43
N TYR A 34 -1.97 -11.34 -7.19
CA TYR A 34 -0.50 -11.40 -7.17
C TYR A 34 0.14 -10.11 -7.67
N ILE A 35 -0.39 -9.50 -8.74
CA ILE A 35 0.12 -8.23 -9.26
C ILE A 35 -0.05 -7.13 -8.21
N MET A 36 -1.24 -7.01 -7.61
CA MET A 36 -1.52 -6.01 -6.57
C MET A 36 -0.59 -6.19 -5.37
N GLN A 37 -0.40 -7.43 -4.89
CA GLN A 37 0.52 -7.74 -3.79
C GLN A 37 1.98 -7.45 -4.12
N SER A 38 2.40 -7.70 -5.36
CA SER A 38 3.78 -7.43 -5.81
C SER A 38 4.07 -5.94 -5.90
N LEU A 39 3.02 -5.13 -6.11
CA LEU A 39 3.09 -3.68 -6.10
C LEU A 39 2.99 -3.07 -4.68
N GLY A 40 2.89 -3.91 -3.65
CA GLY A 40 2.85 -3.49 -2.24
C GLY A 40 1.44 -3.26 -1.69
N TYR A 41 0.40 -3.50 -2.49
CA TYR A 41 -0.99 -3.39 -2.06
C TYR A 41 -1.45 -4.67 -1.35
N SER A 42 -2.41 -4.57 -0.44
CA SER A 42 -2.96 -5.71 0.30
C SER A 42 -4.46 -5.89 0.09
N PRO A 43 -4.92 -6.18 -1.15
CA PRO A 43 -6.34 -6.37 -1.40
C PRO A 43 -6.86 -7.66 -0.76
N THR A 44 -8.06 -7.60 -0.21
CA THR A 44 -8.80 -8.77 0.27
C THR A 44 -9.31 -9.63 -0.90
N PRO A 45 -9.54 -10.94 -0.72
CA PRO A 45 -10.09 -11.81 -1.77
C PRO A 45 -11.41 -11.30 -2.37
N GLU A 46 -12.25 -10.68 -1.53
CA GLU A 46 -13.51 -10.05 -1.92
C GLU A 46 -13.26 -8.83 -2.82
N GLU A 47 -12.30 -7.98 -2.48
CA GLU A 47 -11.89 -6.83 -3.29
C GLU A 47 -11.31 -7.26 -4.64
N VAL A 48 -10.38 -8.24 -4.65
CA VAL A 48 -9.83 -8.79 -5.90
C VAL A 48 -10.95 -9.34 -6.79
N THR A 49 -11.90 -10.07 -6.20
CA THR A 49 -13.06 -10.58 -6.95
C THR A 49 -13.91 -9.45 -7.51
N LYS A 50 -14.18 -8.41 -6.72
CA LYS A 50 -14.95 -7.24 -7.13
C LYS A 50 -14.26 -6.50 -8.27
N TYR A 51 -12.97 -6.19 -8.14
CA TYR A 51 -12.20 -5.51 -9.18
C TYR A 51 -12.16 -6.35 -10.44
N PHE A 52 -11.83 -7.64 -10.33
CA PHE A 52 -11.80 -8.52 -11.50
C PHE A 52 -13.12 -8.53 -12.24
N THR A 53 -14.24 -8.71 -11.53
CA THR A 53 -15.58 -8.74 -12.14
C THR A 53 -15.99 -7.39 -12.73
N THR A 54 -15.51 -6.29 -12.16
CA THR A 54 -15.86 -4.93 -12.61
C THR A 54 -15.12 -4.55 -13.88
N TYR A 55 -13.82 -4.87 -13.96
CA TYR A 55 -12.92 -4.42 -15.01
C TYR A 55 -12.71 -5.46 -16.14
N SER A 56 -13.22 -6.68 -15.99
CA SER A 56 -13.20 -7.71 -17.05
C SER A 56 -14.48 -7.80 -17.89
N LYS A 57 -15.48 -6.93 -17.65
CA LYS A 57 -16.84 -7.04 -18.22
C LYS A 57 -16.93 -7.17 -19.74
N ASN A 58 -15.97 -6.61 -20.47
CA ASN A 58 -16.03 -6.53 -21.93
C ASN A 58 -15.28 -7.66 -22.65
N SER A 59 -14.32 -8.31 -21.99
CA SER A 59 -13.37 -9.21 -22.65
C SER A 59 -13.03 -10.47 -21.84
N ASN A 60 -13.70 -10.67 -20.69
CA ASN A 60 -13.40 -11.70 -19.67
C ASN A 60 -11.99 -11.61 -19.06
N ASN A 61 -11.16 -10.65 -19.51
CA ASN A 61 -9.81 -10.41 -19.04
C ASN A 61 -9.64 -8.91 -18.73
N ILE A 62 -8.63 -8.54 -17.97
CA ILE A 62 -8.32 -7.13 -17.66
C ILE A 62 -7.07 -6.74 -18.47
N ASP A 63 -7.21 -5.75 -19.35
CA ASP A 63 -6.06 -5.17 -20.03
C ASP A 63 -5.34 -4.15 -19.15
N PHE A 64 -4.18 -3.65 -19.60
CA PHE A 64 -3.39 -2.74 -18.78
C PHE A 64 -4.14 -1.45 -18.43
N ALA A 65 -4.96 -0.91 -19.34
CA ALA A 65 -5.75 0.30 -19.09
C ALA A 65 -6.80 0.07 -17.99
N SER A 66 -7.55 -1.04 -18.07
CA SER A 66 -8.55 -1.40 -17.07
C SER A 66 -7.91 -1.77 -15.72
N PHE A 67 -6.69 -2.32 -15.75
CA PHE A 67 -5.89 -2.57 -14.54
C PHE A 67 -5.51 -1.26 -13.84
N LEU A 68 -5.09 -0.22 -14.58
CA LEU A 68 -4.80 1.09 -13.98
C LEU A 68 -6.04 1.70 -13.32
N GLU A 69 -7.22 1.54 -13.92
CA GLU A 69 -8.48 1.97 -13.30
C GLU A 69 -8.77 1.18 -12.01
N ALA A 70 -8.54 -0.13 -12.02
CA ALA A 70 -8.70 -0.98 -10.83
C ALA A 70 -7.74 -0.55 -9.70
N MET A 71 -6.47 -0.28 -10.02
CA MET A 71 -5.49 0.21 -9.05
C MET A 71 -5.88 1.58 -8.49
N HIS A 72 -6.42 2.46 -9.33
CA HIS A 72 -6.90 3.78 -8.90
C HIS A 72 -8.11 3.69 -7.95
N ASP A 73 -9.04 2.78 -8.22
CA ASP A 73 -10.16 2.57 -7.31
C ASP A 73 -9.74 1.82 -6.05
N HIS A 74 -8.76 0.94 -6.13
CA HIS A 74 -8.18 0.32 -4.95
C HIS A 74 -7.44 1.33 -4.09
N SER A 75 -6.63 2.24 -4.65
CA SER A 75 -5.91 3.26 -3.87
C SER A 75 -6.83 4.22 -3.10
N LYS A 76 -8.10 4.34 -3.49
CA LYS A 76 -9.11 5.10 -2.72
C LYS A 76 -9.66 4.32 -1.53
N VAL A 77 -9.75 3.00 -1.68
CA VAL A 77 -10.32 2.09 -0.68
C VAL A 77 -9.25 1.68 0.33
N GLU A 78 -8.05 1.39 -0.16
CA GLU A 78 -6.85 1.09 0.61
C GLU A 78 -6.39 2.37 1.33
N ASN A 79 -7.06 2.65 2.45
CA ASN A 79 -6.77 3.75 3.33
C ASN A 79 -5.70 3.27 4.32
N VAL A 80 -4.51 2.95 3.81
CA VAL A 80 -3.35 2.53 4.61
C VAL A 80 -3.17 3.48 5.80
N ASP A 81 -3.35 4.78 5.57
CA ASP A 81 -3.31 5.85 6.56
C ASP A 81 -4.29 5.61 7.72
N LYS A 82 -5.53 5.24 7.42
CA LYS A 82 -6.55 4.98 8.44
C LYS A 82 -6.32 3.65 9.14
N GLU A 83 -5.88 2.62 8.43
CA GLU A 83 -5.55 1.35 9.07
C GLU A 83 -4.37 1.49 10.04
N LEU A 84 -3.33 2.20 9.62
CA LEU A 84 -2.17 2.51 10.43
C LEU A 84 -2.56 3.37 11.64
N LEU A 85 -3.36 4.42 11.42
CA LEU A 85 -3.90 5.26 12.49
C LEU A 85 -4.76 4.46 13.47
N ASN A 86 -5.67 3.63 12.98
CA ASN A 86 -6.54 2.80 13.82
C ASN A 86 -5.73 1.83 14.67
N ALA A 87 -4.66 1.25 14.14
CA ALA A 87 -3.80 0.35 14.90
C ALA A 87 -2.95 1.07 15.95
N PHE A 88 -2.49 2.30 15.66
CA PHE A 88 -1.85 3.14 16.67
C PHE A 88 -2.81 3.51 17.79
N VAL A 89 -4.03 3.95 17.44
CA VAL A 89 -5.08 4.27 18.41
C VAL A 89 -5.49 3.04 19.23
N ALA A 90 -5.52 1.84 18.63
CA ALA A 90 -5.81 0.61 19.34
C ALA A 90 -4.71 0.21 20.34
N HIS A 91 -3.44 0.57 20.09
CA HIS A 91 -2.34 0.37 21.05
C HIS A 91 -2.29 1.46 22.13
N ASP A 92 -2.63 2.70 21.78
CA ASP A 92 -2.69 3.82 22.72
C ASP A 92 -4.05 3.88 23.45
N GLN A 93 -4.32 2.86 24.28
CA GLN A 93 -5.58 2.73 25.04
C GLN A 93 -5.87 3.95 25.92
N GLU A 94 -4.82 4.60 26.42
CA GLU A 94 -4.89 5.80 27.26
C GLU A 94 -5.02 7.11 26.45
N LYS A 95 -5.01 7.04 25.10
CA LYS A 95 -5.12 8.18 24.18
C LYS A 95 -4.09 9.29 24.45
N ARG A 96 -2.86 8.90 24.78
CA ARG A 96 -1.76 9.81 25.09
C ARG A 96 -1.19 10.52 23.85
N GLY A 97 -1.51 10.02 22.66
CA GLY A 97 -1.00 10.56 21.38
C GLY A 97 0.38 10.03 21.00
N TYR A 98 0.90 9.03 21.72
CA TYR A 98 2.19 8.41 21.44
C TYR A 98 2.19 6.91 21.76
N VAL A 99 3.04 6.17 21.06
CA VAL A 99 3.28 4.73 21.22
C VAL A 99 4.78 4.45 21.30
N GLN A 100 5.18 3.32 21.88
CA GLN A 100 6.60 2.99 21.97
C GLN A 100 7.18 2.60 20.60
N ALA A 101 8.44 2.94 20.34
CA ALA A 101 9.10 2.61 19.06
C ALA A 101 9.06 1.10 18.74
N SER A 102 9.17 0.25 19.77
CA SER A 102 9.01 -1.21 19.64
C SER A 102 7.62 -1.63 19.17
N GLU A 103 6.56 -0.94 19.61
CA GLU A 103 5.18 -1.18 19.21
C GLU A 103 4.94 -0.71 17.78
N VAL A 104 5.46 0.46 17.42
CA VAL A 104 5.39 0.98 16.04
C VAL A 104 5.99 -0.02 15.06
N ARG A 105 7.14 -0.59 15.40
CA ARG A 105 7.78 -1.64 14.58
C ARG A 105 6.86 -2.84 14.35
N ASN A 106 6.16 -3.27 15.39
CA ASN A 106 5.22 -4.40 15.31
C ASN A 106 3.96 -4.06 14.53
N ILE A 107 3.44 -2.84 14.66
CA ILE A 107 2.28 -2.34 13.93
C ILE A 107 2.59 -2.27 12.44
N LEU A 108 3.73 -1.66 12.07
CA LEU A 108 4.20 -1.55 10.68
C LEU A 108 4.45 -2.92 10.04
N MET A 109 4.99 -3.90 10.78
CA MET A 109 5.18 -5.25 10.26
C MET A 109 3.89 -6.06 10.11
N LYS A 110 2.81 -5.69 10.81
CA LYS A 110 1.52 -6.41 10.80
C LYS A 110 0.53 -5.83 9.80
N ILE A 111 0.59 -4.54 9.51
CA ILE A 111 -0.32 -3.87 8.58
C ILE A 111 0.22 -4.02 7.17
N GLY A 112 -0.66 -4.12 6.18
CA GLY A 112 -0.41 -4.54 4.80
C GLY A 112 0.72 -3.83 4.04
N VAL A 113 1.34 -2.79 4.61
CA VAL A 113 2.64 -2.29 4.16
C VAL A 113 3.70 -3.25 4.70
N LYS A 114 4.07 -4.27 3.93
CA LYS A 114 5.22 -5.14 4.26
C LYS A 114 6.53 -4.37 4.15
N LEU A 115 6.73 -3.38 5.03
CA LEU A 115 8.03 -2.76 5.24
C LEU A 115 8.93 -3.84 5.82
N SER A 116 10.01 -4.13 5.11
CA SER A 116 11.08 -4.97 5.62
C SER A 116 11.66 -4.33 6.89
N ARG A 117 12.29 -5.15 7.75
CA ARG A 117 12.99 -4.62 8.94
C ARG A 117 13.95 -3.49 8.59
N GLY A 118 14.62 -3.59 7.43
CA GLY A 118 15.54 -2.57 6.94
C GLY A 118 14.86 -1.24 6.61
N GLU A 119 13.66 -1.28 6.02
CA GLU A 119 12.87 -0.08 5.72
C GLU A 119 12.32 0.58 6.99
N VAL A 120 11.84 -0.22 7.95
CA VAL A 120 11.41 0.32 9.25
C VAL A 120 12.58 0.96 10.00
N ASP A 121 13.76 0.34 9.97
CA ASP A 121 14.97 0.86 10.60
C ASP A 121 15.48 2.14 9.90
N ALA A 122 15.37 2.21 8.58
CA ALA A 122 15.66 3.43 7.82
C ALA A 122 14.71 4.57 8.21
N LEU A 123 13.42 4.27 8.34
CA LEU A 123 12.41 5.25 8.72
C LEU A 123 12.61 5.77 10.16
N PHE A 124 13.01 4.90 11.09
CA PHE A 124 13.33 5.31 12.47
C PHE A 124 14.58 6.20 12.51
N ARG A 125 15.57 5.94 11.65
CA ARG A 125 16.76 6.77 11.51
C ARG A 125 16.42 8.15 10.95
N GLU A 126 15.58 8.23 9.92
CA GLU A 126 15.14 9.49 9.31
C GLU A 126 14.33 10.35 10.27
N THR A 127 13.45 9.72 11.05
CA THR A 127 12.64 10.38 12.08
C THR A 127 13.40 10.65 13.39
N LYS A 128 14.69 10.27 13.47
CA LYS A 128 15.56 10.41 14.66
C LYS A 128 14.94 9.82 15.94
N VAL A 129 14.18 8.73 15.80
CA VAL A 129 13.55 8.06 16.93
C VAL A 129 14.59 7.21 17.66
N ALA A 130 14.70 7.40 18.98
CA ALA A 130 15.54 6.54 19.81
C ALA A 130 14.96 5.12 19.92
N PRO A 131 15.79 4.05 20.03
CA PRO A 131 15.33 2.65 20.12
C PRO A 131 14.38 2.32 21.28
N GLY A 132 14.32 3.17 22.32
CA GLY A 132 13.37 3.09 23.43
C GLY A 132 12.52 4.35 23.59
N GLY A 133 12.46 5.18 22.54
CA GLY A 133 11.72 6.43 22.54
C GLY A 133 10.24 6.24 22.27
N GLN A 134 9.48 7.29 22.57
CA GLN A 134 8.07 7.41 22.24
C GLN A 134 7.91 8.09 20.90
N ILE A 135 7.05 7.53 20.04
CA ILE A 135 6.70 8.09 18.74
C ILE A 135 5.31 8.73 18.85
N ARG A 136 5.20 10.01 18.49
CA ARG A 136 3.91 10.65 18.21
C ARG A 136 3.40 10.17 16.87
N TYR A 137 2.44 9.25 16.88
CA TYR A 137 2.01 8.54 15.68
C TYR A 137 1.38 9.44 14.61
N HIS A 138 0.70 10.54 14.99
CA HIS A 138 0.16 11.50 14.00
C HIS A 138 1.27 12.20 13.19
N GLU A 139 2.35 12.62 13.85
CA GLU A 139 3.49 13.25 13.19
C GLU A 139 4.27 12.23 12.36
N PHE A 140 4.42 11.02 12.89
CA PHE A 140 5.08 9.91 12.21
C PHE A 140 4.33 9.49 10.93
N LEU A 141 3.00 9.40 10.99
CA LEU A 141 2.15 9.13 9.82
C LEU A 141 2.31 10.24 8.78
N LYS A 142 2.31 11.51 9.19
CA LYS A 142 2.57 12.62 8.27
C LYS A 142 3.90 12.48 7.55
N THR A 143 4.97 12.11 8.26
CA THR A 143 6.29 11.90 7.63
C THR A 143 6.30 10.69 6.70
N LEU A 144 5.65 9.59 7.09
CA LEU A 144 5.57 8.37 6.30
C LEU A 144 4.75 8.55 5.01
N LEU A 145 3.70 9.37 5.06
CA LEU A 145 2.72 9.55 3.99
C LEU A 145 2.98 10.79 3.13
N MET A 146 3.92 11.65 3.53
CA MET A 146 4.38 12.73 2.66
C MET A 146 5.23 12.11 1.55
N PRO A 147 4.94 12.39 0.26
CA PRO A 147 5.83 12.01 -0.82
C PRO A 147 7.18 12.68 -0.58
N VAL A 148 8.26 11.89 -0.65
CA VAL A 148 9.62 12.43 -0.60
C VAL A 148 9.70 13.47 -1.72
N PRO A 149 9.98 14.75 -1.42
CA PRO A 149 10.11 15.75 -2.46
C PRO A 149 11.27 15.33 -3.37
N ASP A 150 10.97 15.17 -4.66
CA ASP A 150 11.99 14.99 -5.69
C ASP A 150 12.92 16.22 -5.63
N TYR A 151 14.15 16.01 -5.17
CA TYR A 151 15.22 17.01 -5.17
C TYR A 151 16.10 16.84 -6.40
#